data_AF-A0A6G3XNX1-F1
#
_entry.id   AF-A0A6G3XNX1-F1
#
_cell.length_a   1.000
_cell.length_b   1.000
_cell.length_c   1.000
_cell.angle_alpha   90.00
_cell.angle_beta   90.00
_cell.angle_gamma   90.00
#
_symmetry.space_group_name_H-M   'P 1'
#
loop_
_entity.id
_entity.type
_entity.pdbx_description
1 polymer ?
#
loop_
_entity_poly.entity_id
_entity_poly.type
_entity_poly.pdbx_seq_one_letter_code
_entity_poly.pdbx_strand_id
1 'polypeptide(L)'
;LGLGGHSEALLASFPTARLIALDRDKEALRLSGERLAPYGDRATLVHAVYDELPEVLARLGIPKVQGVLFDLGVSSMQLDEADRGFAYAQDAPLDMRMDQSTGMGAAEVLNTYPPGELVRILRAYGEEKQAKR
;
A
#
# COMPACT_ATOMS: atom_id res chain seq x y z
N LEU A 1 1.86 -3.54 -6.34
CA LEU A 1 3.27 -3.22 -5.98
C LEU A 1 3.31 -3.17 -4.47
N GLY A 2 4.17 -2.38 -3.85
CA GLY A 2 5.09 -2.81 -2.79
C GLY A 2 6.50 -2.71 -3.35
N LEU A 3 7.41 -3.59 -2.96
CA LEU A 3 8.79 -3.57 -3.48
C LEU A 3 8.94 -4.01 -4.95
N GLY A 4 7.85 -4.27 -5.68
CA GLY A 4 7.89 -4.54 -7.13
C GLY A 4 8.24 -5.96 -7.55
N GLY A 5 8.26 -6.95 -6.64
CA GLY A 5 8.62 -8.34 -6.97
C GLY A 5 7.69 -8.99 -8.01
N HIS A 6 6.37 -8.91 -7.82
CA HIS A 6 5.40 -9.39 -8.81
C HIS A 6 5.47 -8.63 -10.14
N SER A 7 5.70 -7.31 -10.07
CA SER A 7 5.81 -6.43 -11.22
C SER A 7 7.03 -6.78 -12.09
N GLU A 8 8.18 -7.03 -11.45
CA GLU A 8 9.40 -7.44 -12.10
C GLU A 8 9.23 -8.82 -12.77
N ALA A 9 8.69 -9.80 -12.04
CA ALA A 9 8.45 -11.14 -12.57
C ALA A 9 7.54 -11.12 -13.81
N LEU A 10 6.49 -10.28 -13.80
CA LEU A 10 5.59 -10.10 -14.95
C LEU A 10 6.33 -9.49 -16.15
N LEU A 11 7.08 -8.40 -15.95
CA LEU A 11 7.78 -7.70 -17.03
C LEU A 11 8.96 -8.50 -17.61
N ALA A 12 9.57 -9.37 -16.81
CA ALA A 12 10.59 -10.31 -17.24
C ALA A 12 9.99 -11.47 -18.06
N SER A 13 8.83 -12.00 -17.65
CA SER A 13 8.19 -13.14 -18.31
C SER A 13 7.54 -12.77 -19.65
N PHE A 14 7.02 -11.54 -19.78
CA PHE A 14 6.25 -11.10 -20.94
C PHE A 14 6.90 -9.88 -21.62
N PRO A 15 7.72 -10.07 -22.67
CA PRO A 15 8.45 -8.99 -23.35
C PRO A 15 7.59 -7.88 -23.94
N THR A 16 6.32 -8.16 -24.25
CA THR A 16 5.38 -7.19 -24.83
C THR A 16 4.41 -6.61 -23.81
N ALA A 17 4.40 -7.10 -22.57
CA ALA A 17 3.52 -6.59 -21.54
C ALA A 17 3.91 -5.16 -21.14
N ARG A 18 2.88 -4.36 -20.85
CA ARG A 18 3.02 -3.05 -20.18
C ARG A 18 2.32 -3.14 -18.84
N LEU A 19 2.89 -2.48 -17.85
CA LEU A 19 2.44 -2.48 -16.47
C LEU A 19 2.05 -1.07 -16.05
N ILE A 20 0.87 -0.95 -15.46
CA ILE A 20 0.46 0.21 -14.67
C ILE A 20 0.43 -0.25 -13.22
N ALA A 21 1.23 0.38 -12.38
CA ALA A 21 1.47 0.00 -11.00
C ALA A 21 1.01 1.14 -10.08
N LEU A 22 -0.06 0.91 -9.29
CA LEU A 22 -0.56 1.83 -8.27
C LEU A 22 -0.11 1.47 -6.84
N ASP A 23 0.58 2.37 -6.15
CA ASP A 23 0.82 2.27 -4.70
C ASP A 23 0.38 3.55 -4.00
N ARG A 24 -0.08 3.43 -2.76
CA ARG A 24 -0.29 4.60 -1.90
C ARG A 24 0.98 5.03 -1.18
N ASP A 25 1.96 4.15 -1.11
CA ASP A 25 3.20 4.38 -0.40
C ASP A 25 4.27 4.95 -1.33
N LYS A 26 4.68 6.19 -1.07
CA LYS A 26 5.70 6.89 -1.88
C LYS A 26 7.06 6.21 -1.81
N GLU A 27 7.39 5.59 -0.69
CA GLU A 27 8.68 4.91 -0.54
C GLU A 27 8.69 3.58 -1.30
N ALA A 28 7.57 2.85 -1.27
CA ALA A 28 7.40 1.67 -2.12
C ALA A 28 7.51 2.04 -3.61
N LEU A 29 6.93 3.17 -4.04
CA LEU A 29 7.06 3.67 -5.42
C LEU A 29 8.50 4.01 -5.78
N ARG A 30 9.24 4.66 -4.88
CA ARG A 30 10.65 5.00 -5.11
C ARG A 30 11.49 3.73 -5.31
N LEU A 31 11.41 2.80 -4.37
CA LEU A 31 12.17 1.54 -4.39
C LEU A 31 11.77 0.63 -5.56
N SER A 32 10.48 0.51 -5.85
CA SER A 32 10.01 -0.25 -7.00
C SER A 32 10.37 0.43 -8.32
N GLY A 33 10.41 1.76 -8.38
CA GLY A 33 10.90 2.52 -9.54
C GLY A 33 12.35 2.19 -9.87
N GLU A 34 13.21 2.12 -8.86
CA GLU A 34 14.61 1.70 -9.02
C GLU A 34 14.72 0.25 -9.53
N ARG A 35 13.96 -0.68 -8.93
CA ARG A 35 13.91 -2.08 -9.37
C ARG A 35 13.42 -2.23 -10.81
N LEU A 36 12.43 -1.44 -11.21
CA LEU A 36 11.76 -1.57 -12.51
C LEU A 36 12.40 -0.69 -13.61
N ALA A 37 13.39 0.13 -13.29
CA ALA A 37 14.10 0.99 -14.23
C ALA A 37 14.60 0.27 -15.51
N PRO A 38 15.10 -0.99 -15.46
CA PRO A 38 15.50 -1.72 -16.66
C PRO A 38 14.38 -1.96 -17.69
N TYR A 39 13.12 -1.83 -17.30
CA TYR A 39 11.96 -2.05 -18.17
C TYR A 39 11.46 -0.77 -18.87
N GLY A 40 12.02 0.39 -18.53
CA GLY A 40 11.74 1.68 -19.15
C GLY A 40 10.23 1.98 -19.26
N ASP A 41 9.80 2.43 -20.44
CA ASP A 41 8.43 2.86 -20.72
C ASP A 41 7.36 1.75 -20.59
N ARG A 42 7.78 0.49 -20.36
CA ARG A 42 6.83 -0.61 -20.09
C ARG A 42 6.32 -0.59 -18.65
N ALA A 43 6.92 0.18 -17.74
CA ALA A 43 6.50 0.30 -16.35
C ALA A 43 6.06 1.73 -16.04
N THR A 44 4.75 1.94 -15.85
CA THR A 44 4.18 3.21 -15.39
C THR A 44 3.79 3.09 -13.93
N LEU A 45 4.48 3.82 -13.05
CA LEU A 45 4.22 3.82 -11.61
C LEU A 45 3.40 5.06 -11.24
N VAL A 46 2.37 4.88 -10.42
CA VAL A 46 1.41 5.92 -10.07
C VAL A 46 1.20 5.92 -8.56
N HIS A 47 1.39 7.07 -7.92
CA HIS A 47 0.94 7.30 -6.55
C HIS A 47 -0.57 7.45 -6.54
N ALA A 48 -1.26 6.39 -6.11
CA ALA A 48 -2.71 6.28 -6.10
C ALA A 48 -3.15 5.08 -5.25
N VAL A 49 -4.37 5.13 -4.76
CA VAL A 49 -5.03 3.99 -4.12
C VAL A 49 -5.72 3.11 -5.17
N TYR A 50 -5.95 1.83 -4.87
CA TYR A 50 -6.44 0.88 -5.87
C TYR A 50 -7.84 1.21 -6.41
N ASP A 51 -8.67 1.89 -5.62
CA ASP A 51 -10.01 2.35 -5.98
C ASP A 51 -9.99 3.55 -6.92
N GLU A 52 -8.85 4.25 -7.04
CA GLU A 52 -8.60 5.29 -8.05
C GLU A 52 -8.15 4.72 -9.42
N LEU A 53 -8.14 3.40 -9.59
CA LEU A 53 -7.75 2.77 -10.85
C LEU A 53 -8.51 3.32 -12.08
N PRO A 54 -9.85 3.52 -12.05
CA PRO A 54 -10.58 4.10 -13.17
C PRO A 54 -10.08 5.51 -13.57
N GLU A 55 -9.82 6.37 -12.59
CA GLU A 55 -9.32 7.74 -12.78
C GLU A 55 -7.89 7.74 -13.32
N VAL A 56 -7.04 6.85 -12.81
CA VAL A 56 -5.69 6.65 -13.31
C VAL A 56 -5.71 6.20 -14.78
N LEU A 57 -6.55 5.24 -15.13
CA LEU A 57 -6.71 4.77 -16.51
C LEU A 57 -7.19 5.88 -17.45
N ALA A 58 -8.19 6.67 -17.02
CA ALA A 58 -8.69 7.81 -17.78
C ALA A 58 -7.60 8.86 -18.02
N ARG A 59 -6.84 9.22 -16.97
CA ARG A 59 -5.73 10.18 -17.07
C ARG A 59 -4.61 9.72 -18.00
N LEU A 60 -4.35 8.41 -18.05
CA LEU A 60 -3.35 7.81 -18.94
C LEU A 60 -3.89 7.58 -20.37
N GLY A 61 -5.18 7.84 -20.64
CA GLY A 61 -5.80 7.57 -21.93
C GLY A 61 -5.91 6.08 -22.25
N ILE A 62 -5.99 5.22 -21.23
CA ILE A 62 -6.02 3.76 -21.37
C ILE A 62 -7.44 3.26 -21.11
N PRO A 63 -8.20 2.84 -22.13
CA PRO A 63 -9.61 2.53 -21.96
C PRO A 63 -9.87 1.18 -21.26
N LYS A 64 -8.89 0.27 -21.26
CA LYS A 64 -8.99 -1.06 -20.65
C LYS A 64 -7.63 -1.70 -20.39
N VAL A 65 -7.59 -2.61 -19.43
CA VAL A 65 -6.45 -3.50 -19.14
C VAL A 65 -6.84 -4.96 -19.37
N GLN A 66 -5.86 -5.83 -19.62
CA GLN A 66 -6.10 -7.25 -19.89
C GLN A 66 -6.18 -8.10 -18.61
N GLY A 67 -5.66 -7.58 -17.49
CA GLY A 67 -5.68 -8.24 -16.20
C GLY A 67 -5.34 -7.26 -15.08
N VAL A 68 -5.74 -7.63 -13.86
CA VAL A 68 -5.46 -6.85 -12.65
C VAL A 68 -4.98 -7.83 -11.58
N LEU A 69 -3.91 -7.45 -10.88
CA LEU A 69 -3.36 -8.21 -9.76
C LEU A 69 -3.44 -7.34 -8.50
N PHE A 70 -4.04 -7.88 -7.44
CA PHE A 70 -4.04 -7.30 -6.11
C PHE A 70 -3.28 -8.23 -5.17
N ASP A 71 -2.18 -7.73 -4.62
CA ASP A 71 -1.47 -8.35 -3.49
C ASP A 71 -1.84 -7.54 -2.25
N LEU A 72 -2.77 -8.07 -1.45
CA LEU A 72 -3.38 -7.35 -0.34
C LEU A 72 -2.64 -7.67 0.95
N GLY A 73 -2.19 -6.62 1.65
CA GLY A 73 -1.51 -6.75 2.93
C GLY A 73 -0.53 -5.61 3.15
N VAL A 74 0.32 -5.78 4.15
CA VAL A 74 1.47 -4.93 4.40
C VAL A 74 2.71 -5.53 3.73
N SER A 75 3.58 -4.68 3.21
CA SER A 75 4.87 -5.12 2.66
C SER A 75 5.90 -5.38 3.76
N SER A 76 6.92 -6.20 3.47
CA SER A 76 8.03 -6.42 4.42
C SER A 76 8.71 -5.12 4.82
N MET A 77 8.94 -4.19 3.88
CA MET A 77 9.50 -2.88 4.17
C MET A 77 8.68 -2.10 5.22
N GLN A 78 7.35 -2.19 5.16
CA GLN A 78 6.48 -1.55 6.14
C GLN A 78 6.62 -2.15 7.55
N LEU A 79 6.97 -3.44 7.64
CA LEU A 79 7.19 -4.14 8.91
C LEU A 79 8.63 -3.98 9.42
N ASP A 80 9.61 -3.86 8.52
CA ASP A 80 11.03 -3.79 8.85
C ASP A 80 11.46 -2.36 9.25
N GLU A 81 10.80 -1.33 8.72
CA GLU A 81 11.06 0.06 9.07
C GLU A 81 10.34 0.44 10.37
N ALA A 82 11.10 0.51 11.47
CA ALA A 82 10.58 0.79 12.81
C ALA A 82 9.69 2.05 12.85
N ASP A 83 10.16 3.16 12.28
CA ASP A 83 9.50 4.47 12.32
C ASP A 83 8.10 4.50 11.68
N ARG A 84 7.72 3.43 10.98
CA ARG A 84 6.38 3.28 10.40
C ARG A 84 5.34 2.79 11.39
N GLY A 85 5.77 2.23 12.52
CA GLY A 85 4.89 1.86 13.63
C GLY A 85 4.04 0.60 13.38
N PHE A 86 4.31 -0.20 12.36
CA PHE A 86 3.61 -1.48 12.13
C PHE A 86 4.15 -2.63 12.97
N ALA A 87 5.43 -2.58 13.35
CA ALA A 87 6.06 -3.61 14.16
C ALA A 87 5.79 -3.37 15.65
N TYR A 88 5.15 -4.33 16.33
CA TYR A 88 4.96 -4.29 17.78
C TYR A 88 6.23 -4.63 18.57
N ALA A 89 7.22 -5.26 17.93
CA ALA A 89 8.42 -5.77 18.58
C ALA A 89 9.49 -4.68 18.83
N GLN A 90 9.30 -3.49 18.26
CA GLN A 90 10.23 -2.37 18.36
C GLN A 90 9.50 -1.16 18.93
N ASP A 91 10.19 -0.37 19.76
CA ASP A 91 9.65 0.89 20.26
C ASP A 91 9.77 1.96 19.17
N ALA A 92 8.64 2.45 18.68
CA ALA A 92 8.56 3.39 17.57
C ALA A 92 7.26 4.20 17.61
N PRO A 93 7.18 5.34 16.89
CA PRO A 93 5.95 6.11 16.77
C PRO A 93 4.80 5.23 16.25
N LEU A 94 3.65 5.26 16.94
CA LEU A 94 2.46 4.52 16.53
C LEU A 94 1.75 5.23 15.36
N ASP A 95 2.35 5.17 14.17
CA ASP A 95 1.81 5.78 12.94
C ASP A 95 0.89 4.80 12.20
N MET A 96 1.43 3.68 11.69
CA MET A 96 0.71 2.65 10.92
C MET A 96 0.05 3.14 9.63
N ARG A 97 0.36 4.34 9.12
CA ARG A 97 -0.08 4.77 7.80
C ARG A 97 0.82 4.20 6.70
N MET A 98 0.18 3.64 5.68
CA MET A 98 0.87 3.24 4.44
C MET A 98 1.29 4.47 3.61
N ASP A 99 0.48 5.53 3.63
CA ASP A 99 0.84 6.85 3.09
C ASP A 99 0.94 7.85 4.25
N GLN A 100 2.15 8.23 4.64
CA GLN A 100 2.36 9.17 5.73
C GLN A 100 2.09 10.64 5.35
N SER A 101 1.81 10.93 4.07
CA SER A 101 1.54 12.30 3.61
C SER A 101 0.09 12.75 3.81
N THR A 102 -0.80 11.85 4.22
CA THR A 102 -2.22 12.15 4.43
C THR A 102 -2.83 11.24 5.50
N GLY A 103 -4.00 11.62 6.00
CA GLY A 103 -4.78 10.81 6.94
C GLY A 103 -4.26 10.81 8.37
N MET A 104 -5.03 10.14 9.23
CA MET A 104 -4.84 10.06 10.68
C MET A 104 -3.96 8.86 11.06
N GLY A 105 -2.95 9.09 11.90
CA GLY A 105 -2.10 8.01 12.43
C GLY A 105 -2.79 7.21 13.54
N ALA A 106 -2.31 6.00 13.80
CA ALA A 106 -2.88 5.11 14.81
C ALA A 106 -2.85 5.69 16.23
N ALA A 107 -1.80 6.43 16.59
CA ALA A 107 -1.73 7.17 17.85
C ALA A 107 -2.86 8.20 17.98
N GLU A 108 -3.17 8.91 16.90
CA GLU A 108 -4.25 9.89 16.89
C GLU A 108 -5.62 9.21 16.96
N VAL A 109 -5.80 8.10 16.24
CA VAL A 109 -7.01 7.25 16.36
C VAL A 109 -7.25 6.85 17.81
N LEU A 110 -6.23 6.29 18.49
CA LEU A 110 -6.36 5.84 19.88
C LEU A 110 -6.67 6.98 20.85
N ASN A 111 -6.08 8.16 20.63
CA ASN A 111 -6.23 9.30 21.53
C ASN A 111 -7.49 10.14 21.27
N THR A 112 -8.12 10.02 20.10
CA THR A 112 -9.25 10.89 19.70
C THR A 112 -10.57 10.16 19.50
N TYR A 113 -10.57 8.86 19.18
CA TYR A 113 -11.80 8.13 18.93
C TYR A 113 -12.56 7.86 20.23
N PRO A 114 -13.91 7.93 20.21
CA PRO A 114 -14.72 7.47 21.33
C PRO A 114 -14.47 5.99 21.62
N PRO A 115 -14.54 5.53 22.88
CA PRO A 115 -14.30 4.13 23.24
C PRO A 115 -15.13 3.14 22.41
N GLY A 116 -16.40 3.46 22.12
CA GLY A 116 -17.28 2.62 21.30
C GLY A 116 -16.77 2.39 19.88
N GLU A 117 -16.12 3.39 19.28
CA GLU A 117 -15.51 3.26 17.94
C GLU A 117 -14.27 2.36 17.99
N LEU A 118 -13.46 2.46 19.04
CA LEU A 118 -12.32 1.56 19.24
C LEU A 118 -12.78 0.10 19.42
N VAL A 119 -13.81 -0.14 20.23
CA VAL A 119 -14.42 -1.48 20.37
C VAL A 119 -14.88 -2.01 19.01
N ARG A 120 -15.52 -1.17 18.19
CA ARG A 120 -16.00 -1.55 16.86
C ARG A 120 -14.84 -1.94 15.95
N ILE A 121 -13.78 -1.13 15.90
CA ILE A 121 -12.58 -1.38 15.08
C ILE A 121 -11.92 -2.70 15.49
N LEU A 122 -11.63 -2.89 16.77
CA LEU A 122 -10.96 -4.09 17.28
C LEU A 122 -11.79 -5.36 17.03
N ARG A 123 -13.11 -5.28 17.16
CA ARG A 123 -14.00 -6.42 16.91
C ARG A 123 -14.16 -6.73 15.42
N ALA A 124 -14.36 -5.71 14.58
CA ALA A 124 -14.70 -5.90 13.17
C ALA A 124 -13.47 -6.21 12.30
N TYR A 125 -12.32 -5.58 12.61
CA TYR A 125 -11.10 -5.72 11.81
C TYR A 125 -10.02 -6.55 12.49
N GLY A 126 -9.99 -6.58 13.83
CA GLY A 126 -9.06 -7.42 14.59
C GLY A 126 -9.64 -8.76 15.05
N GLU A 127 -10.94 -9.00 14.78
CA GLU A 127 -11.67 -10.19 15.26
C GLU A 127 -11.56 -10.41 16.79
N GLU A 128 -11.32 -9.35 17.56
CA GLU A 128 -11.00 -9.43 18.99
C GLU A 128 -12.27 -9.59 19.85
N LYS A 129 -12.38 -10.75 20.51
CA LYS A 129 -13.52 -11.12 21.36
C LYS A 129 -13.57 -10.26 22.63
N GLN A 130 -12.43 -9.83 23.12
CA GLN A 130 -12.24 -9.02 24.32
C GLN A 130 -12.20 -7.51 24.04
N ALA A 131 -12.60 -7.05 22.86
CA ALA A 131 -12.54 -5.64 22.44
C ALA A 131 -13.20 -4.62 23.39
N LYS A 132 -14.01 -5.06 24.36
CA LYS A 132 -14.68 -4.22 25.36
C LYS A 132 -13.88 -4.06 26.67
N ARG A 133 -12.84 -4.87 26.87
CA ARG A 133 -12.04 -4.91 28.10
C ARG A 133 -10.91 -3.91 28.05
#